data_AF-W1VGP2-F1
#
_entry.id   AF-W1VGP2-F1
#
_cell.length_a   1.000
_cell.length_b   1.000
_cell.length_c   1.000
_cell.angle_alpha   90.00
_cell.angle_beta   90.00
_cell.angle_gamma   90.00
#
_symmetry.space_group_name_H-M   'P 1'
#
loop_
_entity.id
_entity.type
_entity.pdbx_description
1 polymer ?
#
loop_
_entity_poly.entity_id
_entity_poly.type
_entity_poly.pdbx_seq_one_letter_code
_entity_poly.pdbx_strand_id
1 'polypeptide(L)'
;YRSSLVPMSVIRRGCQRAGRLGAFLLSQLEEVQRMILPFAGHAGATYVLGDQPLVLLSSLQTTFEPDAASSAYDVIPRVALAEDGTYRYPEGTRPMRRYTQVDNTMLFADMFASFEAFSQWQEG
;
A
#
# COMPACT_ATOMS: atom_id res chain seq x y z
N TYR A 1 -6.26 -5.06 7.63
CA TYR A 1 -6.52 -3.61 7.70
C TYR A 1 -5.75 -2.89 8.82
N ARG A 2 -4.51 -3.30 9.14
CA ARG A 2 -3.63 -2.57 10.10
C ARG A 2 -2.23 -2.31 9.54
N SER A 3 -2.01 -2.64 8.28
CA SER A 3 -0.76 -2.35 7.56
C SER A 3 -1.03 -1.26 6.52
N SER A 4 0.00 -0.52 6.12
CA SER A 4 -0.09 0.62 5.20
C SER A 4 -1.16 1.64 5.56
N LEU A 5 -1.28 1.91 6.86
CA LEU A 5 -2.07 3.00 7.39
C LEU A 5 -1.23 4.28 7.31
N VAL A 6 -1.79 5.32 6.69
CA VAL A 6 -1.13 6.62 6.54
C VAL A 6 -2.06 7.75 7.01
N PRO A 7 -1.55 8.73 7.79
CA PRO A 7 -2.34 9.90 8.14
C PRO A 7 -2.72 10.74 6.91
N MET A 8 -3.94 11.27 6.89
CA MET A 8 -4.39 12.16 5.81
C MET A 8 -3.53 13.42 5.67
N SER A 9 -2.87 13.88 6.74
CA SER A 9 -1.91 14.98 6.68
C SER A 9 -0.66 14.64 5.87
N VAL A 10 -0.19 13.39 5.96
CA VAL A 10 0.95 12.89 5.18
C VAL A 10 0.55 12.75 3.71
N ILE A 11 -0.63 12.17 3.42
CA ILE A 11 -1.19 12.11 2.06
C ILE A 11 -1.27 13.51 1.45
N ARG A 12 -1.90 14.46 2.15
CA ARG A 12 -2.07 15.83 1.63
C ARG A 12 -0.72 16.48 1.30
N ARG A 13 0.26 16.36 2.20
CA ARG A 13 1.59 16.95 1.99
C ARG A 13 2.30 16.32 0.78
N GLY A 14 2.23 15.00 0.63
CA GLY A 14 2.83 14.30 -0.50
C GLY A 14 2.16 14.65 -1.82
N CYS A 15 0.83 14.64 -1.87
CA CYS A 15 0.08 15.02 -3.07
C CYS A 15 0.28 16.50 -3.45
N GLN A 16 0.39 17.43 -2.50
CA GLN A 16 0.65 18.85 -2.81
C GLN A 16 1.93 19.07 -3.63
N ARG A 17 2.95 18.21 -3.45
CA ARG A 17 4.21 18.28 -4.21
C ARG A 17 4.11 17.71 -5.63
N ALA A 18 3.03 16.99 -5.94
CA ALA A 18 2.82 16.32 -7.22
C ALA A 18 1.85 17.07 -8.16
N GLY A 19 1.72 18.39 -7.99
CA GLY A 19 1.00 19.27 -8.92
C GLY A 19 -0.42 18.79 -9.27
N ARG A 20 -0.71 18.73 -10.58
CA ARG A 20 -2.03 18.31 -11.12
C ARG A 20 -2.38 16.87 -10.75
N LEU A 21 -1.40 15.96 -10.77
CA LEU A 21 -1.61 14.57 -10.38
C LEU A 21 -2.05 14.49 -8.92
N GLY A 22 -1.36 15.19 -8.03
CA GLY A 22 -1.69 15.23 -6.62
C GLY A 22 -3.09 15.77 -6.34
N ALA A 23 -3.49 16.85 -7.02
CA ALA A 23 -4.83 17.41 -6.92
C ALA A 23 -5.92 16.39 -7.35
N PHE A 24 -5.67 15.66 -8.43
CA PHE A 24 -6.56 14.60 -8.89
C PHE A 24 -6.67 13.45 -7.87
N LEU A 25 -5.54 12.95 -7.34
CA LEU A 25 -5.55 11.86 -6.36
C LEU A 25 -6.30 12.25 -5.07
N LEU A 26 -6.15 13.49 -4.60
CA LEU A 26 -6.88 13.98 -3.43
C LEU A 26 -8.39 14.02 -3.69
N SER A 27 -8.84 14.46 -4.87
CA SER A 27 -10.27 14.52 -5.18
C SER A 27 -10.90 13.13 -5.23
N GLN A 28 -10.16 12.12 -5.70
CA GLN A 28 -10.61 10.72 -5.66
C GLN A 28 -10.76 10.21 -4.23
N LEU A 29 -9.85 10.57 -3.32
CA LEU A 29 -9.99 10.22 -1.89
C LEU A 29 -11.19 10.91 -1.25
N GLU A 30 -11.48 12.16 -1.60
CA GLU A 30 -12.67 12.88 -1.13
C GLU A 30 -13.97 12.24 -1.63
N GLU A 31 -13.98 11.71 -2.85
CA GLU A 31 -15.11 10.93 -3.38
C GLU A 31 -15.32 9.65 -2.59
N VAL A 32 -14.26 8.90 -2.29
CA VAL A 32 -14.34 7.72 -1.42
C VAL A 32 -14.86 8.08 -0.02
N GLN A 33 -14.39 9.17 0.58
CA GLN A 33 -14.89 9.62 1.88
C GLN A 33 -16.38 9.95 1.83
N ARG A 34 -16.87 10.62 0.76
CA ARG A 34 -18.30 10.90 0.56
C ARG A 34 -19.12 9.62 0.41
N MET A 35 -18.60 8.61 -0.29
CA MET A 35 -19.29 7.32 -0.45
C MET A 35 -19.43 6.56 0.87
N ILE A 36 -18.44 6.65 1.76
CA ILE A 36 -18.42 5.91 3.03
C ILE A 36 -19.21 6.64 4.13
N LEU A 37 -19.34 7.97 4.03
CA LEU A 37 -20.00 8.83 5.03
C LEU A 37 -21.38 8.31 5.51
N PRO A 38 -22.29 7.84 4.64
CA PRO A 38 -23.59 7.31 5.08
C PRO A 38 -23.52 6.01 5.87
N PHE A 39 -22.45 5.22 5.68
CA PHE A 39 -22.32 3.88 6.25
C PHE A 39 -21.45 3.83 7.51
N ALA A 40 -20.41 4.68 7.59
CA ALA A 40 -19.44 4.67 8.69
C ALA A 40 -19.27 6.03 9.38
N GLY A 41 -20.02 7.06 8.96
CA GLY A 41 -19.84 8.42 9.47
C GLY A 41 -18.53 9.04 8.99
N HIS A 42 -17.93 9.91 9.80
CA HIS A 42 -16.71 10.61 9.40
C HIS A 42 -15.55 9.62 9.20
N ALA A 43 -14.95 9.66 8.01
CA ALA A 43 -13.71 8.95 7.74
C ALA A 43 -12.65 9.42 8.75
N GLY A 44 -12.00 8.47 9.44
CA GLY A 44 -10.96 8.78 10.42
C GLY A 44 -9.78 9.56 9.81
N ALA A 45 -8.89 10.08 10.66
CA ALA A 45 -7.74 10.88 10.23
C ALA A 45 -6.65 10.10 9.45
N THR A 46 -6.91 8.83 9.14
CA THR A 46 -5.99 7.88 8.52
C THR A 46 -6.68 7.11 7.42
N TYR A 47 -5.94 6.74 6.39
CA TYR A 47 -6.42 5.94 5.27
C TYR A 47 -5.53 4.71 5.09
N VAL A 48 -6.12 3.58 4.67
CA VAL A 48 -5.39 2.35 4.36
C VAL A 48 -5.22 2.26 2.86
N LEU A 49 -3.96 2.29 2.39
CA LEU A 49 -3.63 2.11 0.99
C LEU A 49 -3.31 0.64 0.72
N GLY A 50 -4.36 -0.16 0.51
CA GLY A 50 -4.31 -1.63 0.56
C GLY A 50 -3.40 -2.32 -0.46
N ASP A 51 -3.30 -1.78 -1.68
CA ASP A 51 -2.49 -2.39 -2.76
C ASP A 51 -1.03 -1.91 -2.75
N GLN A 52 -0.73 -0.83 -1.99
CA GLN A 52 0.61 -0.23 -1.96
C GLN A 52 1.69 -1.18 -1.42
N PRO A 53 1.45 -2.07 -0.43
CA PRO A 53 2.39 -3.13 -0.09
C PRO A 53 2.87 -3.93 -1.31
N LEU A 54 2.00 -4.25 -2.27
CA LEU A 54 2.40 -5.05 -3.42
C LEU A 54 3.42 -4.30 -4.29
N VAL A 55 3.30 -2.98 -4.42
CA VAL A 55 4.28 -2.13 -5.10
C VAL A 55 5.63 -2.26 -4.39
N LEU A 56 5.71 -1.97 -3.08
CA LEU A 56 6.93 -2.11 -2.28
C LEU A 56 7.61 -3.47 -2.50
N LEU A 57 6.84 -4.55 -2.39
CA LEU A 57 7.37 -5.92 -2.42
C LEU A 57 7.81 -6.39 -3.81
N SER A 58 7.35 -5.72 -4.88
CA SER A 58 7.65 -6.09 -6.26
C SER A 58 8.63 -5.15 -6.97
N SER A 59 8.65 -3.86 -6.61
CA SER A 59 9.49 -2.86 -7.28
C SER A 59 10.67 -2.37 -6.43
N LEU A 60 10.58 -2.43 -5.10
CA LEU A 60 11.62 -1.90 -4.19
C LEU A 60 12.44 -3.04 -3.56
N GLN A 61 12.93 -3.93 -4.41
CA GLN A 61 13.81 -5.03 -4.01
C GLN A 61 15.27 -4.59 -4.02
N THR A 62 16.11 -5.26 -3.24
CA THR A 62 17.55 -4.97 -3.23
C THR A 62 18.27 -5.73 -4.35
N THR A 63 19.44 -5.23 -4.75
CA THR A 63 20.28 -5.90 -5.77
C THR A 63 20.88 -7.21 -5.29
N PHE A 64 21.11 -7.36 -3.98
CA PHE A 64 21.82 -8.50 -3.40
C PHE A 64 20.90 -9.56 -2.79
N GLU A 65 19.70 -9.16 -2.39
CA GLU A 65 18.62 -10.02 -1.91
C GLU A 65 17.38 -9.70 -2.76
N PRO A 66 16.83 -10.65 -3.54
CA PRO A 66 15.61 -10.47 -4.32
C PRO A 66 14.34 -10.42 -3.42
N ASP A 67 14.47 -9.76 -2.27
CA ASP A 67 13.46 -9.63 -1.25
C ASP A 67 13.28 -8.18 -0.82
N ALA A 68 12.13 -7.89 -0.24
CA ALA A 68 11.86 -6.61 0.39
C ALA A 68 12.64 -6.54 1.71
N ALA A 69 13.93 -6.19 1.63
CA ALA A 69 14.87 -6.27 2.75
C ALA A 69 14.45 -5.49 4.01
N SER A 70 13.52 -4.55 3.91
CA SER A 70 12.98 -3.79 5.04
C SER A 70 11.67 -4.35 5.63
N SER A 71 11.08 -5.39 5.04
CA SER A 71 9.80 -5.97 5.45
C SER A 71 9.96 -7.40 5.98
N ALA A 72 9.35 -7.69 7.13
CA ALA A 72 9.46 -9.01 7.76
C ALA A 72 8.36 -9.96 7.24
N TYR A 73 8.71 -11.22 7.07
CA TYR A 73 7.79 -12.28 6.66
C TYR A 73 8.13 -13.61 7.31
N ASP A 74 7.11 -14.47 7.40
CA ASP A 74 7.28 -15.90 7.64
C ASP A 74 7.18 -16.67 6.33
N VAL A 75 7.92 -17.77 6.21
CA VAL A 75 7.73 -18.74 5.13
C VAL A 75 6.71 -19.77 5.59
N ILE A 76 5.60 -19.88 4.88
CA ILE A 76 4.52 -20.82 5.17
C ILE A 76 4.20 -21.68 3.94
N PRO A 77 3.54 -22.85 4.09
CA PRO A 77 2.97 -23.56 2.95
C PRO A 77 1.97 -22.68 2.20
N ARG A 78 1.84 -22.89 0.89
CA ARG A 78 0.83 -22.19 0.07
C ARG A 78 -0.56 -22.42 0.66
N VAL A 79 -1.25 -21.31 0.93
CA VAL A 79 -2.61 -21.33 1.43
C VAL A 79 -3.58 -21.80 0.34
N ALA A 80 -4.53 -22.65 0.72
CA ALA A 80 -5.67 -23.05 -0.10
C ALA A 80 -6.94 -22.36 0.41
N LEU A 81 -7.80 -21.94 -0.51
CA LEU A 81 -9.13 -21.41 -0.18
C LEU A 81 -10.12 -22.58 -0.16
N ALA A 82 -10.79 -22.80 0.96
CA ALA A 82 -11.86 -23.78 1.08
C ALA A 82 -13.17 -23.25 0.47
N GLU A 83 -14.12 -24.13 0.20
CA GLU A 83 -15.43 -23.77 -0.37
C GLU A 83 -16.22 -22.78 0.50
N ASP A 84 -15.96 -22.77 1.81
CA ASP A 84 -16.55 -21.86 2.79
C ASP A 84 -15.82 -20.49 2.87
N GLY A 85 -14.82 -20.26 2.02
CA GLY A 85 -14.01 -19.04 2.00
C GLY A 85 -12.94 -18.98 3.11
N THR A 86 -12.77 -20.03 3.91
CA THR A 86 -11.70 -20.10 4.91
C THR A 86 -10.36 -20.47 4.29
N TYR A 87 -9.28 -20.04 4.94
CA TYR A 87 -7.91 -20.39 4.56
C TYR A 87 -7.49 -21.72 5.19
N ARG A 88 -6.90 -22.61 4.38
CA ARG A 88 -6.29 -23.89 4.79
C ARG A 88 -4.80 -23.87 4.49
N TYR A 89 -4.01 -24.53 5.33
CA TYR A 89 -2.53 -24.54 5.25
C TYR A 89 -2.02 -25.98 5.02
N PRO A 90 -2.27 -26.57 3.85
CA PRO A 90 -1.85 -27.93 3.56
C PRO A 90 -0.32 -28.06 3.53
N GLU A 91 0.19 -29.11 4.16
CA GLU A 91 1.61 -29.46 4.13
C GLU A 91 2.06 -29.92 2.73
N GLY A 92 3.38 -29.90 2.48
CA GLY A 92 3.97 -30.37 1.23
C GLY A 92 3.69 -29.49 0.00
N THR A 93 3.03 -28.35 0.18
CA THR A 93 2.84 -27.38 -0.91
C THR A 93 4.05 -26.47 -1.07
N ARG A 94 4.17 -25.79 -2.24
CA ARG A 94 5.25 -24.83 -2.45
C ARG A 94 5.25 -23.77 -1.34
N PRO A 95 6.41 -23.32 -0.84
CA PRO A 95 6.47 -22.26 0.15
C PRO A 95 5.97 -20.93 -0.42
N MET A 96 5.42 -20.08 0.45
CA MET A 96 5.07 -18.69 0.17
C MET A 96 5.46 -17.78 1.33
N ARG A 97 5.71 -16.51 1.02
CA ARG A 97 5.99 -15.48 2.03
C ARG A 97 4.68 -14.90 2.55
N ARG A 98 4.51 -14.92 3.88
CA ARG A 98 3.45 -14.20 4.60
C ARG A 98 4.09 -13.02 5.31
N TYR A 99 3.93 -11.83 4.73
CA TYR A 99 4.46 -10.60 5.32
C TYR A 99 3.73 -10.28 6.63
N THR A 100 4.50 -10.16 7.70
CA THR A 100 4.01 -9.84 9.05
C THR A 100 4.24 -8.37 9.39
N GLN A 101 5.22 -7.73 8.74
CA GLN A 101 5.49 -6.30 8.86
C GLN A 101 5.85 -5.71 7.49
N VAL A 102 5.22 -4.58 7.16
CA VAL A 102 5.52 -3.78 5.96
C VAL A 102 6.23 -2.51 6.38
N ASP A 103 7.32 -2.15 5.70
CA ASP A 103 7.99 -0.87 5.90
C ASP A 103 7.18 0.28 5.26
N ASN A 104 6.25 0.82 6.05
CA ASN A 104 5.42 1.94 5.63
C ASN A 104 6.23 3.23 5.40
N THR A 105 7.38 3.39 6.04
CA THR A 105 8.21 4.60 5.86
C THR A 105 8.78 4.61 4.46
N MET A 106 9.43 3.52 4.07
CA MET A 106 9.99 3.37 2.72
C MET A 106 8.87 3.40 1.67
N LEU A 107 7.77 2.68 1.91
CA LEU A 107 6.63 2.63 0.99
C LEU A 107 6.09 4.02 0.66
N PHE A 108 5.77 4.83 1.68
CA PHE A 108 5.15 6.13 1.44
C PHE A 108 6.16 7.17 0.96
N ALA A 109 7.41 7.10 1.41
CA ALA A 109 8.47 7.98 0.91
C ALA A 109 8.67 7.79 -0.60
N ASP A 110 8.80 6.55 -1.06
CA ASP A 110 8.97 6.25 -2.48
C ASP A 110 7.73 6.61 -3.32
N MET A 111 6.54 6.27 -2.84
CA MET A 111 5.29 6.59 -3.53
C MET A 111 5.14 8.10 -3.78
N PHE A 112 5.35 8.94 -2.76
CA PHE A 112 5.22 10.40 -2.94
C PHE A 112 6.35 10.99 -3.78
N ALA A 113 7.58 10.48 -3.65
CA ALA A 113 8.70 10.89 -4.50
C ALA A 113 8.42 10.55 -5.97
N SER A 114 7.85 9.37 -6.24
CA SER A 114 7.46 8.93 -7.58
C SER A 114 6.38 9.83 -8.20
N PHE A 115 5.37 10.24 -7.42
CA PHE A 115 4.35 11.17 -7.90
C PHE A 115 4.93 12.54 -8.27
N GLU A 116 5.85 13.06 -7.45
CA GLU A 116 6.53 14.32 -7.71
C GLU A 116 7.42 14.22 -8.96
N ALA A 117 8.22 13.15 -9.08
CA ALA A 117 9.06 12.91 -10.25
C ALA A 117 8.23 12.80 -11.55
N PHE A 118 7.10 12.09 -11.50
CA PHE A 118 6.19 11.99 -12.64
C PHE A 118 5.59 13.35 -13.02
N SER A 119 5.16 14.15 -12.04
CA SER A 119 4.63 15.50 -12.30
C SER A 119 5.67 16.38 -12.97
N GLN A 120 6.92 16.35 -12.50
CA GLN A 120 8.02 17.11 -13.10
C GLN A 120 8.31 16.66 -14.53
N TRP A 121 8.27 15.35 -14.79
CA TRP A 121 8.48 14.80 -16.13
C TRP A 121 7.38 15.21 -17.12
N GLN A 122 6.13 15.37 -16.68
CA GLN A 122 5.04 15.82 -17.56
C GLN A 122 5.08 17.33 -17.87
N GLU A 123 5.75 18.13 -17.04
CA GLU A 123 5.82 19.59 -17.16
C GLU A 123 7.08 20.09 -17.89
N GLY A 124 8.10 19.23 -18.04
CA GLY A 124 9.34 19.49 -18.80
C GLY A 124 9.26 18.98 -20.23
#